data_AF-D2VAJ4-F1
#
_entry.id   AF-D2VAJ4-F1
#
_cell.length_a   1.000
_cell.length_b   1.000
_cell.length_c   1.000
_cell.angle_alpha   90.00
_cell.angle_beta   90.00
_cell.angle_gamma   90.00
#
_symmetry.space_group_name_H-M   'P 1'
#
loop_
_entity.id
_entity.type
_entity.pdbx_description
1 polymer ?
#
loop_
_entity_poly.entity_id
_entity_poly.type
_entity_poly.pdbx_seq_one_letter_code
_entity_poly.pdbx_strand_id
1 'polypeptide(L)'
;MAPQTSAKTSSSELKNRKQDLEQIKDDEIEITSDEEAELLKEEEEEEKKKMLQAGYKPPQWTESFWIKCLGLAFPILLSLGDVVLFVFEYLFTNTIVQTLLASVSFHKYRSFSSIHKCDSCKINLDLNSTVTTNTEAFSAFNEVMNMDWKSCLTCVFSEDASLIMLNFLYVAVWSFCICYYFTWRYGVKLGKIRKPSAKAILVILTIIIGMVLLVWYQYQNNEWIYSMSNFTAIKRDTKNPFGFFGNETEIEAPIEDDITSFVSETETINTTIPNLLEQEGTQVDYLKMIQLMIGSPIVEEIILRVVLVHMFFRRTGRPVVSFVMTNTLFAVLHMFSVNWGASYVYTYYQVLAGFVLGMFYSTRYYLTENLAENALLHIANNVSAIFLPVTLTFDDIYPKYVIPVVLSFAFYIVMLILDLNKVMNMPTKQIVPVIVEENKSTSTPPTTSTNNEDKKKK
;
A
#
# COMPACT_ATOMS: atom_id res chain seq x y z
N MET A 1 28.00 -49.78 -21.76
CA MET A 1 27.98 -49.91 -20.29
C MET A 1 28.91 -48.85 -19.73
N ALA A 2 28.35 -47.74 -19.25
CA ALA A 2 29.10 -46.69 -18.56
C ALA A 2 29.15 -47.05 -17.06
N PRO A 3 30.28 -46.84 -16.37
CA PRO A 3 30.40 -47.19 -14.96
C PRO A 3 29.58 -46.21 -14.10
N GLN A 4 28.62 -46.73 -13.36
CA GLN A 4 27.96 -46.01 -12.27
C GLN A 4 29.00 -45.79 -11.16
N THR A 5 29.56 -44.59 -11.09
CA THR A 5 30.31 -44.13 -9.92
C THR A 5 29.34 -43.93 -8.76
N SER A 6 29.39 -44.88 -7.83
CA SER A 6 28.61 -44.91 -6.60
C SER A 6 28.88 -43.66 -5.75
N ALA A 7 27.88 -42.78 -5.65
CA ALA A 7 27.80 -41.72 -4.64
C ALA A 7 27.64 -42.37 -3.24
N LYS A 8 28.76 -42.80 -2.67
CA LYS A 8 28.94 -43.08 -1.24
C LYS A 8 29.86 -42.01 -0.66
N THR A 9 29.60 -40.74 -0.95
CA THR A 9 30.07 -39.67 -0.06
C THR A 9 29.29 -39.82 1.24
N SER A 10 30.05 -40.15 2.27
CA SER A 10 29.63 -40.93 3.43
C SER A 10 29.13 -40.00 4.54
N SER A 11 28.19 -40.47 5.37
CA SER A 11 27.74 -39.80 6.62
C SER A 11 28.92 -39.31 7.50
N SER A 12 30.11 -39.88 7.31
CA SER A 12 31.36 -39.39 7.91
C SER A 12 31.79 -37.99 7.43
N GLU A 13 31.64 -37.64 6.15
CA GLU A 13 32.01 -36.31 5.64
C GLU A 13 31.12 -35.22 6.22
N LEU A 14 29.81 -35.47 6.34
CA LEU A 14 28.89 -34.52 6.97
C LEU A 14 29.22 -34.33 8.45
N LYS A 15 29.54 -35.42 9.17
CA LYS A 15 30.00 -35.36 10.57
C LYS A 15 31.30 -34.57 10.72
N ASN A 16 32.27 -34.80 9.84
CA ASN A 16 33.55 -34.08 9.87
C ASN A 16 33.32 -32.58 9.60
N ARG A 17 32.52 -32.24 8.59
CA ARG A 17 32.18 -30.84 8.27
C ARG A 17 31.46 -30.14 9.42
N LYS A 18 30.60 -30.86 10.16
CA LYS A 18 29.97 -30.37 11.39
C LYS A 18 30.98 -30.08 12.49
N GLN A 19 31.91 -31.00 12.74
CA GLN A 19 32.97 -30.81 13.73
C GLN A 19 33.87 -29.63 13.36
N ASP A 20 34.21 -29.47 12.08
CA ASP A 20 34.99 -28.35 11.60
C ASP A 20 34.25 -27.02 11.82
N LEU A 21 32.93 -26.97 11.56
CA LEU A 21 32.10 -25.78 11.81
C LEU A 21 31.88 -25.48 13.29
N GLU A 22 31.78 -26.52 14.14
CA GLU A 22 31.74 -26.35 15.60
C GLU A 22 33.08 -25.79 16.12
N GLN A 23 34.21 -26.24 15.56
CA GLN A 23 35.52 -25.66 15.88
C GLN A 23 35.65 -24.21 15.41
N ILE A 24 35.11 -23.87 14.23
CA ILE A 24 35.14 -22.50 13.69
C ILE A 24 34.22 -21.56 14.49
N LYS A 25 33.14 -22.06 15.10
CA LYS A 25 32.27 -21.27 15.98
C LYS A 25 32.99 -20.76 17.23
N ASP A 26 34.00 -21.48 17.71
CA ASP A 26 34.84 -21.02 18.83
C ASP A 26 35.79 -19.89 18.41
N ASP A 27 36.05 -19.71 17.10
CA ASP A 27 36.95 -18.70 16.53
C ASP A 27 36.24 -17.39 16.11
N GLU A 28 35.01 -17.14 16.57
CA GLU A 28 34.25 -15.89 16.32
C GLU A 28 33.96 -15.60 14.83
N ILE A 29 34.11 -16.59 13.94
CA ILE A 29 33.76 -16.46 12.53
C ILE A 29 32.25 -16.65 12.38
N GLU A 30 31.56 -15.55 12.04
CA GLU A 30 30.11 -15.53 11.80
C GLU A 30 29.78 -16.36 10.54
N ILE A 31 29.27 -17.58 10.74
CA ILE A 31 28.76 -18.43 9.65
C ILE A 31 27.65 -17.66 8.95
N THR A 32 27.70 -17.60 7.62
CA THR A 32 26.68 -16.88 6.86
C THR A 32 25.33 -17.59 6.95
N SER A 33 24.22 -16.84 6.98
CA SER A 33 22.86 -17.43 7.06
C SER A 33 22.57 -18.43 5.93
N ASP A 34 23.25 -18.29 4.80
CA ASP A 34 23.07 -19.14 3.63
C ASP A 34 23.74 -20.52 3.83
N GLU A 35 24.92 -20.58 4.46
CA GLU A 35 25.58 -21.84 4.82
C GLU A 35 24.82 -22.61 5.90
N GLU A 36 24.27 -21.90 6.90
CA GLU A 36 23.43 -22.52 7.93
C GLU A 36 22.15 -23.13 7.34
N ALA A 37 21.51 -22.43 6.40
CA ALA A 37 20.33 -22.94 5.70
C ALA A 37 20.65 -24.14 4.78
N GLU A 38 21.84 -24.19 4.19
CA GLU A 38 22.29 -25.33 3.39
C GLU A 38 22.55 -26.57 4.25
N LEU A 39 23.22 -26.40 5.40
CA LEU A 39 23.44 -27.47 6.37
C LEU A 39 22.13 -28.06 6.92
N LEU A 40 21.15 -27.21 7.27
CA LEU A 40 19.85 -27.66 7.74
C LEU A 40 19.12 -28.50 6.68
N LYS A 41 19.22 -28.13 5.39
CA LYS A 41 18.66 -28.94 4.29
C LYS A 41 19.39 -30.28 4.13
N GLU A 42 20.72 -30.28 4.21
CA GLU A 42 21.50 -31.52 4.16
C GLU A 42 21.12 -32.47 5.30
N GLU A 43 20.91 -31.94 6.51
CA GLU A 43 20.45 -32.71 7.68
C GLU A 43 19.03 -33.26 7.50
N GLU A 44 18.07 -32.44 7.06
CA GLU A 44 16.70 -32.90 6.79
C GLU A 44 16.69 -33.99 5.70
N GLU A 45 17.49 -33.86 4.65
CA GLU A 45 17.63 -34.88 3.62
C GLU A 45 18.27 -36.17 4.16
N GLU A 46 19.30 -36.05 5.00
CA GLU A 46 19.95 -37.22 5.60
C GLU A 46 19.00 -37.93 6.57
N GLU A 47 18.25 -37.20 7.39
CA GLU A 47 17.25 -37.75 8.30
C GLU A 47 16.10 -38.42 7.52
N LYS A 48 15.62 -37.78 6.46
CA LYS A 48 14.61 -38.37 5.56
C LYS A 48 15.13 -39.65 4.89
N LYS A 49 16.38 -39.67 4.43
CA LYS A 49 17.04 -40.89 3.90
C LYS A 49 17.14 -41.97 4.98
N LYS A 50 17.51 -41.62 6.22
CA LYS A 50 17.56 -42.55 7.36
C LYS A 50 16.18 -43.12 7.68
N MET A 51 15.13 -42.30 7.69
CA MET A 51 13.75 -42.77 7.89
C MET A 51 13.31 -43.72 6.76
N LEU A 52 13.58 -43.39 5.50
CA LEU A 52 13.27 -44.26 4.36
C LEU A 52 14.03 -45.59 4.43
N GLN A 53 15.31 -45.56 4.83
CA GLN A 53 16.13 -46.77 5.03
C GLN A 53 15.64 -47.61 6.22
N ALA A 54 15.10 -46.97 7.26
CA ALA A 54 14.47 -47.65 8.40
C ALA A 54 13.11 -48.28 8.06
N GLY A 55 12.67 -48.22 6.79
CA GLY A 55 11.39 -48.75 6.36
C GLY A 55 10.19 -47.91 6.82
N TYR A 56 10.45 -46.67 7.27
CA TYR A 56 9.37 -45.73 7.59
C TYR A 56 8.62 -45.39 6.30
N LYS A 57 7.39 -45.89 6.20
CA LYS A 57 6.43 -45.39 5.22
C LYS A 57 5.66 -44.27 5.90
N PRO A 58 5.66 -43.03 5.35
CA PRO A 58 4.81 -41.99 5.89
C PRO A 58 3.37 -42.50 5.95
N PRO A 59 2.59 -42.15 6.98
CA PRO A 59 1.25 -42.69 7.13
C PRO A 59 0.42 -42.38 5.88
N GLN A 60 -0.21 -43.37 5.26
CA GLN A 60 -0.94 -43.19 3.99
C GLN A 60 -2.01 -42.08 4.06
N TRP A 61 -2.55 -41.80 5.25
CA TRP A 61 -3.50 -40.71 5.44
C TRP A 61 -2.90 -39.32 5.17
N THR A 62 -1.59 -39.13 5.37
CA THR A 62 -0.88 -37.88 5.03
C THR A 62 -0.84 -37.61 3.52
N GLU A 63 -1.03 -38.65 2.71
CA GLU A 63 -1.17 -38.49 1.26
C GLU A 63 -2.60 -38.16 0.83
N SER A 64 -3.59 -38.35 1.71
CA SER A 64 -4.98 -38.08 1.38
C SER A 64 -5.16 -36.63 0.95
N PHE A 65 -5.87 -36.45 -0.16
CA PHE A 65 -6.22 -35.14 -0.67
C PHE A 65 -6.85 -34.24 0.40
N TRP A 66 -7.73 -34.82 1.23
CA TRP A 66 -8.42 -34.10 2.30
C TRP A 66 -7.49 -33.57 3.37
N ILE A 67 -6.47 -34.34 3.80
CA ILE A 67 -5.54 -33.88 4.82
C ILE A 67 -4.56 -32.84 4.27
N LYS A 68 -4.15 -32.96 3.00
CA LYS A 68 -3.41 -31.89 2.31
C LYS A 68 -4.25 -30.62 2.17
N CYS A 69 -5.52 -30.77 1.82
CA CYS A 69 -6.46 -29.66 1.70
C CYS A 69 -6.71 -29.00 3.07
N LEU A 70 -6.90 -29.79 4.12
CA LEU A 70 -7.12 -29.31 5.49
C LEU A 70 -5.86 -28.67 6.07
N GLY A 71 -4.68 -29.23 5.79
CA GLY A 71 -3.38 -28.64 6.12
C GLY A 71 -3.11 -27.31 5.41
N LEU A 72 -3.76 -27.04 4.27
CA LEU A 72 -3.71 -25.74 3.59
C LEU A 72 -4.81 -24.79 4.09
N ALA A 73 -6.04 -25.29 4.22
CA ALA A 73 -7.22 -24.51 4.58
C ALA A 73 -7.19 -24.02 6.03
N PHE A 74 -6.69 -24.84 6.95
CA PHE A 74 -6.68 -24.51 8.38
C PHE A 74 -5.74 -23.33 8.70
N PRO A 75 -4.48 -23.27 8.21
CA PRO A 75 -3.66 -22.07 8.34
C PRO A 75 -4.30 -20.83 7.71
N ILE A 76 -4.98 -20.98 6.56
CA ILE A 76 -5.67 -19.87 5.90
C ILE A 76 -6.80 -19.34 6.79
N LEU A 77 -7.63 -20.21 7.33
CA LEU A 77 -8.76 -19.83 8.19
C LEU A 77 -8.31 -19.18 9.49
N LEU A 78 -7.25 -19.69 10.12
CA LEU A 78 -6.63 -19.02 11.27
C LEU A 78 -6.05 -17.66 10.89
N SER A 79 -5.41 -17.55 9.72
CA SER A 79 -4.88 -16.27 9.25
C SER A 79 -6.00 -15.25 9.01
N LEU A 80 -7.17 -15.69 8.55
CA LEU A 80 -8.34 -14.81 8.41
C LEU A 80 -8.84 -14.31 9.77
N GLY A 81 -8.79 -15.13 10.82
CA GLY A 81 -9.05 -14.70 12.20
C GLY A 81 -8.10 -13.59 12.64
N ASP A 82 -6.80 -13.75 12.39
CA ASP A 82 -5.79 -12.72 12.67
C ASP A 82 -6.06 -11.44 11.85
N VAL A 83 -6.51 -11.56 10.59
CA VAL A 83 -6.89 -10.42 9.75
C VAL A 83 -8.09 -9.67 10.32
N VAL A 84 -9.12 -10.36 10.82
CA VAL A 84 -10.30 -9.69 11.41
C VAL A 84 -9.89 -8.88 12.64
N LEU A 85 -9.05 -9.45 13.50
CA LEU A 85 -8.49 -8.74 14.65
C LEU A 85 -7.65 -7.53 14.21
N PHE A 86 -6.81 -7.73 13.20
CA PHE A 86 -6.00 -6.66 12.61
C PHE A 86 -6.85 -5.53 12.04
N VAL A 87 -7.92 -5.84 11.28
CA VAL A 87 -8.81 -4.82 10.70
C VAL A 87 -9.50 -4.03 11.81
N PHE A 88 -9.97 -4.70 12.87
CA PHE A 88 -10.54 -4.02 14.03
C PHE A 88 -9.52 -3.08 14.70
N GLU A 89 -8.30 -3.58 14.94
CA GLU A 89 -7.20 -2.82 15.54
C GLU A 89 -6.80 -1.62 14.66
N TYR A 90 -6.77 -1.80 13.34
CA TYR A 90 -6.51 -0.72 12.37
C TYR A 90 -7.61 0.33 12.37
N LEU A 91 -8.87 -0.07 12.27
CA LEU A 91 -10.00 0.86 12.30
C LEU A 91 -10.03 1.64 13.60
N PHE A 92 -9.82 0.98 14.73
CA PHE A 92 -9.76 1.61 16.04
C PHE A 92 -8.59 2.61 16.14
N THR A 93 -7.37 2.19 15.81
CA THR A 93 -6.17 3.04 15.84
C THR A 93 -6.30 4.22 14.91
N ASN A 94 -6.73 3.99 13.66
CA ASN A 94 -6.93 5.06 12.69
C ASN A 94 -8.00 6.05 13.16
N THR A 95 -9.11 5.58 13.72
CA THR A 95 -10.16 6.44 14.28
C THR A 95 -9.63 7.28 15.44
N ILE A 96 -8.87 6.69 16.36
CA ILE A 96 -8.26 7.43 17.49
C ILE A 96 -7.28 8.47 16.98
N VAL A 97 -6.34 8.10 16.11
CA VAL A 97 -5.33 9.03 15.60
C VAL A 97 -6.02 10.15 14.81
N GLN A 98 -7.00 9.84 13.96
CA GLN A 98 -7.76 10.86 13.25
C GLN A 98 -8.57 11.76 14.19
N THR A 99 -9.19 11.21 15.25
CA THR A 99 -9.96 11.98 16.23
C THR A 99 -9.05 12.90 17.06
N LEU A 100 -7.92 12.37 17.55
CA LEU A 100 -6.93 13.14 18.29
C LEU A 100 -6.35 14.24 17.41
N LEU A 101 -5.95 13.92 16.18
CA LEU A 101 -5.40 14.91 15.28
C LEU A 101 -6.47 15.92 14.81
N ALA A 102 -7.73 15.52 14.63
CA ALA A 102 -8.83 16.45 14.35
C ALA A 102 -9.21 17.32 15.56
N SER A 103 -8.97 16.85 16.78
CA SER A 103 -9.17 17.66 17.99
C SER A 103 -8.08 18.73 18.17
N VAL A 104 -6.89 18.48 17.62
CA VAL A 104 -5.75 19.42 17.63
C VAL A 104 -5.72 20.30 16.38
N SER A 105 -6.19 19.77 15.25
CA SER A 105 -6.28 20.47 13.97
C SER A 105 -7.60 21.22 13.92
N PHE A 106 -7.52 22.56 14.00
CA PHE A 106 -8.71 23.40 13.96
C PHE A 106 -9.58 23.01 12.76
N HIS A 107 -10.77 22.48 13.02
CA HIS A 107 -11.82 22.21 12.03
C HIS A 107 -12.10 23.39 11.07
N LYS A 108 -11.63 24.59 11.46
CA LYS A 108 -11.69 25.84 10.72
C LYS A 108 -10.70 25.96 9.54
N TYR A 109 -9.68 25.08 9.43
CA TYR A 109 -8.69 25.10 8.34
C TYR A 109 -8.83 23.92 7.36
N ARG A 110 -10.00 23.27 7.31
CA ARG A 110 -10.34 22.39 6.18
C ARG A 110 -10.53 23.25 4.93
N SER A 111 -9.45 23.37 4.16
CA SER A 111 -9.41 23.81 2.75
C SER A 111 -10.16 25.09 2.37
N PHE A 112 -9.41 26.15 2.06
CA PHE A 112 -9.84 27.14 1.07
C PHE A 112 -8.60 27.48 0.26
N SER A 113 -8.48 26.94 -0.96
CA SER A 113 -7.38 27.30 -1.85
C SER A 113 -7.48 28.80 -2.15
N SER A 114 -6.42 29.55 -1.87
CA SER A 114 -6.31 30.97 -2.20
C SER A 114 -6.13 31.21 -3.70
N ILE A 115 -6.27 30.18 -4.55
CA ILE A 115 -6.08 30.28 -6.00
C ILE A 115 -6.93 31.38 -6.63
N HIS A 116 -8.11 31.66 -6.08
CA HIS A 116 -8.98 32.76 -6.51
C HIS A 116 -8.43 34.16 -6.18
N LYS A 117 -7.54 34.28 -5.20
CA LYS A 117 -6.82 35.51 -4.84
C LYS A 117 -5.60 35.76 -5.72
N CYS A 118 -5.08 34.71 -6.37
CA CYS A 118 -3.94 34.81 -7.24
C CYS A 118 -4.36 35.28 -8.63
N ASP A 119 -4.12 36.55 -8.95
CA ASP A 119 -4.41 37.09 -10.29
C ASP A 119 -3.68 36.31 -11.40
N SER A 120 -2.48 35.79 -11.12
CA SER A 120 -1.72 34.94 -12.04
C SER A 120 -2.35 33.55 -12.27
N CYS A 121 -3.30 33.15 -11.43
CA CYS A 121 -4.05 31.90 -11.55
C CYS A 121 -5.48 32.11 -12.05
N LYS A 122 -5.91 33.36 -12.28
CA LYS A 122 -7.25 33.65 -12.78
C LYS A 122 -7.33 33.22 -14.24
N ILE A 123 -8.19 32.24 -14.49
CA ILE A 123 -8.63 31.87 -15.82
C ILE A 123 -9.83 32.77 -16.10
N ASN A 124 -9.78 33.59 -17.16
CA ASN A 124 -10.90 34.43 -17.58
C ASN A 124 -11.96 33.58 -18.31
N LEU A 125 -12.49 32.60 -17.59
CA LEU A 125 -13.66 31.86 -18.05
C LEU A 125 -14.91 32.67 -17.73
N ASP A 126 -15.69 32.95 -18.77
CA ASP A 126 -17.05 33.46 -18.60
C ASP A 126 -17.90 32.32 -18.01
N LEU A 127 -17.91 32.23 -16.67
CA LEU A 127 -18.60 31.19 -15.89
C LEU A 127 -20.11 31.13 -16.14
N ASN A 128 -20.70 32.16 -16.77
CA ASN A 128 -22.10 32.17 -17.17
C ASN A 128 -22.36 31.41 -18.48
N SER A 129 -21.32 31.10 -19.25
CA SER A 129 -21.45 30.15 -20.35
C SER A 129 -21.42 28.74 -19.75
N THR A 130 -22.56 28.06 -19.75
CA THR A 130 -22.58 26.61 -19.55
C THR A 130 -21.65 26.01 -20.59
N VAL A 131 -20.49 25.52 -20.16
CA VAL A 131 -19.50 24.84 -20.99
C VAL A 131 -20.18 23.60 -21.57
N THR A 132 -20.77 23.76 -22.75
CA THR A 132 -21.58 22.72 -23.40
C THR A 132 -20.82 22.10 -24.56
N THR A 133 -19.69 22.69 -24.95
CA THR A 133 -18.91 22.23 -26.10
C THR A 133 -17.46 21.93 -25.74
N ASN A 134 -16.89 20.90 -26.39
CA ASN A 134 -15.47 20.56 -26.28
C ASN A 134 -14.55 21.74 -26.66
N THR A 135 -15.04 22.72 -27.42
CA THR A 135 -14.30 23.93 -27.83
C THR A 135 -14.07 24.89 -26.65
N GLU A 136 -15.05 25.05 -25.77
CA GLU A 136 -14.95 25.91 -24.57
C GLU A 136 -14.02 25.28 -23.53
N ALA A 137 -14.10 23.96 -23.34
CA ALA A 137 -13.16 23.21 -22.51
C ALA A 137 -11.71 23.31 -23.05
N PHE A 138 -11.53 23.31 -24.38
CA PHE A 138 -10.22 23.53 -24.99
C PHE A 138 -9.69 24.94 -24.76
N SER A 139 -10.55 25.95 -24.89
CA SER A 139 -10.17 27.35 -24.65
C SER A 139 -9.75 27.55 -23.19
N ALA A 140 -10.53 27.03 -22.25
CA ALA A 140 -10.18 26.98 -20.83
C ALA A 140 -8.80 26.35 -20.61
N PHE A 141 -8.57 25.19 -21.21
CA PHE A 141 -7.31 24.47 -21.08
C PHE A 141 -6.14 25.21 -21.71
N ASN A 142 -6.31 25.78 -22.90
CA ASN A 142 -5.26 26.54 -23.56
C ASN A 142 -4.89 27.78 -22.74
N GLU A 143 -5.87 28.41 -22.08
CA GLU A 143 -5.62 29.46 -21.10
C GLU A 143 -4.87 28.93 -19.87
N VAL A 144 -5.24 27.76 -19.34
CA VAL A 144 -4.52 27.07 -18.26
C VAL A 144 -3.07 26.71 -18.65
N MET A 145 -2.81 26.27 -19.87
CA MET A 145 -1.45 25.92 -20.32
C MET A 145 -0.58 27.13 -20.62
N ASN A 146 -1.19 28.21 -21.12
CA ASN A 146 -0.52 29.48 -21.33
C ASN A 146 -0.40 30.31 -20.05
N MET A 147 -1.01 29.84 -18.95
CA MET A 147 -0.82 30.42 -17.63
C MET A 147 0.67 30.40 -17.29
N ASP A 148 1.15 31.48 -16.69
CA ASP A 148 2.49 31.49 -16.10
C ASP A 148 2.47 30.61 -14.84
N TRP A 149 2.62 29.31 -15.04
CA TRP A 149 2.60 28.30 -14.00
C TRP A 149 3.61 28.58 -12.90
N LYS A 150 4.75 29.19 -13.23
CA LYS A 150 5.73 29.58 -12.23
C LYS A 150 5.15 30.67 -11.33
N SER A 151 4.58 31.72 -11.90
CA SER A 151 3.95 32.80 -11.12
C SER A 151 2.70 32.33 -10.37
N CYS A 152 1.85 31.51 -11.00
CA CYS A 152 0.68 30.93 -10.35
C CYS A 152 1.08 30.02 -9.18
N LEU A 153 1.99 29.06 -9.39
CA LEU A 153 2.49 28.20 -8.30
C LEU A 153 3.17 29.04 -7.20
N THR A 154 4.00 30.02 -7.57
CA THR A 154 4.64 30.90 -6.57
C THR A 154 3.61 31.65 -5.76
N CYS A 155 2.54 32.15 -6.38
CA CYS A 155 1.45 32.82 -5.68
C CYS A 155 0.66 31.86 -4.76
N VAL A 156 0.28 30.68 -5.27
CA VAL A 156 -0.42 29.66 -4.46
C VAL A 156 0.44 29.23 -3.29
N PHE A 157 1.75 29.00 -3.50
CA PHE A 157 2.66 28.71 -2.40
C PHE A 157 2.84 29.92 -1.47
N SER A 158 2.90 31.17 -1.94
CA SER A 158 3.02 32.31 -1.02
C SER A 158 1.80 32.49 -0.13
N GLU A 159 0.60 32.23 -0.66
CA GLU A 159 -0.66 32.36 0.06
C GLU A 159 -0.96 31.14 0.95
N ASP A 160 -0.77 29.92 0.42
CA ASP A 160 -1.19 28.67 1.05
C ASP A 160 -0.02 27.83 1.62
N ALA A 161 1.26 28.24 1.52
CA ALA A 161 2.39 27.40 1.96
C ALA A 161 2.27 26.94 3.41
N SER A 162 1.86 27.83 4.32
CA SER A 162 1.71 27.48 5.73
C SER A 162 0.65 26.38 5.92
N LEU A 163 -0.47 26.46 5.18
CA LEU A 163 -1.54 25.47 5.21
C LEU A 163 -1.11 24.15 4.56
N ILE A 164 -0.46 24.19 3.41
CA ILE A 164 0.08 23.01 2.71
C ILE A 164 1.10 22.31 3.61
N MET A 165 2.03 23.06 4.22
CA MET A 165 3.03 22.53 5.14
C MET A 165 2.41 21.94 6.39
N LEU A 166 1.38 22.57 6.97
CA LEU A 166 0.66 22.06 8.13
C LEU A 166 -0.08 20.77 7.80
N ASN A 167 -0.76 20.69 6.66
CA ASN A 167 -1.43 19.48 6.18
C ASN A 167 -0.43 18.35 5.88
N PHE A 168 0.72 18.69 5.29
CA PHE A 168 1.80 17.73 5.08
C PHE A 168 2.34 17.19 6.42
N LEU A 169 2.62 18.07 7.38
CA LEU A 169 3.06 17.69 8.72
C LEU A 169 2.01 16.81 9.42
N TYR A 170 0.74 17.17 9.32
CA TYR A 170 -0.39 16.37 9.84
C TYR A 170 -0.36 14.96 9.27
N VAL A 171 -0.29 14.82 7.93
CA VAL A 171 -0.28 13.51 7.26
C VAL A 171 0.98 12.72 7.61
N ALA A 172 2.13 13.39 7.73
CA ALA A 172 3.39 12.77 8.12
C ALA A 172 3.33 12.23 9.56
N VAL A 173 2.80 13.00 10.51
CA VAL A 173 2.62 12.57 11.92
C VAL A 173 1.61 11.43 12.00
N TRP A 174 0.45 11.56 11.35
CA TRP A 174 -0.56 10.49 11.25
C TRP A 174 0.05 9.18 10.74
N SER A 175 0.78 9.26 9.62
CA SER A 175 1.44 8.10 9.01
C SER A 175 2.46 7.52 9.99
N PHE A 176 3.35 8.35 10.56
CA PHE A 176 4.38 7.89 11.49
C PHE A 176 3.79 7.19 12.71
N CYS A 177 2.73 7.71 13.32
CA CYS A 177 2.08 7.09 14.47
C CYS A 177 1.52 5.71 14.15
N ILE A 178 0.80 5.57 13.04
CA ILE A 178 0.25 4.27 12.60
C ILE A 178 1.39 3.29 12.32
N CYS A 179 2.38 3.73 11.56
CA CYS A 179 3.52 2.92 11.17
C CYS A 179 4.34 2.45 12.37
N TYR A 180 4.59 3.34 13.33
CA TYR A 180 5.28 3.01 14.57
C TYR A 180 4.50 2.00 15.41
N TYR A 181 3.19 2.22 15.59
CA TYR A 181 2.33 1.30 16.34
C TYR A 181 2.36 -0.12 15.76
N PHE A 182 2.14 -0.27 14.46
CA PHE A 182 2.09 -1.59 13.83
C PHE A 182 3.47 -2.27 13.76
N THR A 183 4.55 -1.53 13.53
CA THR A 183 5.90 -2.11 13.55
C THR A 183 6.30 -2.58 14.94
N TRP A 184 6.01 -1.80 15.99
CA TRP A 184 6.20 -2.21 17.38
C TRP A 184 5.35 -3.43 17.75
N ARG A 185 4.05 -3.38 17.47
CA ARG A 185 3.06 -4.40 17.87
C ARG A 185 3.36 -5.78 17.28
N TYR A 186 3.84 -5.82 16.04
CA TYR A 186 4.15 -7.05 15.31
C TYR A 186 5.65 -7.40 15.34
N GLY A 187 6.45 -6.64 16.12
CA GLY A 187 7.88 -6.91 16.31
C GLY A 187 8.71 -6.76 15.04
N VAL A 188 8.26 -5.94 14.08
CA VAL A 188 8.93 -5.81 12.79
C VAL A 188 10.01 -4.74 12.86
N LYS A 189 11.26 -5.15 12.64
CA LYS A 189 12.39 -4.23 12.52
C LYS A 189 12.33 -3.54 11.15
N LEU A 190 12.10 -2.24 11.13
CA LEU A 190 12.24 -1.45 9.90
C LEU A 190 13.71 -1.45 9.47
N GLY A 191 13.99 -2.02 8.30
CA GLY A 191 15.32 -1.99 7.70
C GLY A 191 15.79 -0.57 7.41
N LYS A 192 17.10 -0.38 7.25
CA LYS A 192 17.67 0.90 6.80
C LYS A 192 17.07 1.27 5.44
N ILE A 193 16.71 2.54 5.26
CA ILE A 193 16.27 3.08 3.97
C ILE A 193 17.41 2.89 2.96
N ARG A 194 17.17 2.06 1.94
CA ARG A 194 18.12 1.82 0.84
C ARG A 194 17.70 2.63 -0.38
N LYS A 195 18.67 2.95 -1.25
CA LYS A 195 18.38 3.58 -2.54
C LYS A 195 17.43 2.68 -3.37
N PRO A 196 16.46 3.24 -4.11
CA PRO A 196 15.59 2.45 -4.98
C PRO A 196 16.40 1.65 -6.00
N SER A 197 15.97 0.43 -6.29
CA SER A 197 16.56 -0.39 -7.34
C SER A 197 16.41 0.24 -8.73
N ALA A 198 17.30 -0.10 -9.66
CA ALA A 198 17.18 0.33 -11.06
C ALA A 198 15.83 -0.09 -11.70
N LYS A 199 15.30 -1.26 -11.31
CA LYS A 199 13.97 -1.71 -11.75
C LYS A 199 12.86 -0.76 -11.26
N ALA A 200 12.89 -0.34 -10.00
CA ALA A 200 11.90 0.59 -9.48
C ALA A 200 12.00 1.96 -10.14
N ILE A 201 13.22 2.48 -10.35
CA ILE A 201 13.45 3.73 -11.07
C ILE A 201 12.89 3.63 -12.50
N LEU A 202 13.14 2.52 -13.20
CA LEU A 202 12.58 2.28 -14.53
C LEU A 202 11.04 2.30 -14.54
N VAL A 203 10.40 1.64 -13.57
CA VAL A 203 8.93 1.64 -13.44
C VAL A 203 8.41 3.05 -13.19
N ILE A 204 9.02 3.80 -12.26
CA ILE A 204 8.63 5.20 -11.97
C ILE A 204 8.78 6.07 -13.22
N LEU A 205 9.90 5.97 -13.93
CA LEU A 205 10.12 6.70 -15.17
C LEU A 205 9.08 6.32 -16.24
N THR A 206 8.72 5.05 -16.33
CA THR A 206 7.69 4.57 -17.27
C THR A 206 6.31 5.17 -16.93
N ILE A 207 5.93 5.25 -15.65
CA ILE A 207 4.70 5.92 -15.21
C ILE A 207 4.73 7.41 -15.60
N ILE A 208 5.83 8.11 -15.31
CA ILE A 208 5.97 9.54 -15.62
C ILE A 208 5.88 9.78 -17.12
N ILE A 209 6.61 9.02 -17.93
CA ILE A 209 6.58 9.12 -19.40
C ILE A 209 5.18 8.81 -19.91
N GLY A 210 4.53 7.75 -19.42
CA GLY A 210 3.16 7.38 -19.79
C GLY A 210 2.16 8.49 -19.49
N MET A 211 2.26 9.12 -18.31
CA MET A 211 1.42 10.26 -17.93
C MET A 211 1.65 11.47 -18.85
N VAL A 212 2.91 11.82 -19.13
CA VAL A 212 3.24 12.93 -20.05
C VAL A 212 2.72 12.66 -21.46
N LEU A 213 2.90 11.44 -21.98
CA LEU A 213 2.39 11.04 -23.29
C LEU A 213 0.85 11.08 -23.34
N LEU A 214 0.18 10.67 -22.26
CA LEU A 214 -1.27 10.71 -22.19
C LEU A 214 -1.79 12.15 -22.18
N VAL A 215 -1.22 13.01 -21.35
CA VAL A 215 -1.55 14.45 -21.32
C VAL A 215 -1.31 15.09 -22.70
N TRP A 216 -0.18 14.78 -23.34
CA TRP A 216 0.13 15.28 -24.67
C TRP A 216 -0.88 14.76 -25.72
N TYR A 217 -1.24 13.48 -25.68
CA TYR A 217 -2.25 12.90 -26.58
C TYR A 217 -3.62 13.54 -26.37
N GLN A 218 -4.06 13.72 -25.13
CA GLN A 218 -5.32 14.39 -24.80
C GLN A 218 -5.35 15.83 -25.30
N TYR A 219 -4.23 16.54 -25.14
CA TYR A 219 -4.07 17.89 -25.67
C TYR A 219 -4.19 17.94 -27.20
N GLN A 220 -3.51 17.05 -27.93
CA GLN A 220 -3.54 17.03 -29.39
C GLN A 220 -4.93 16.71 -29.96
N ASN A 221 -5.71 15.88 -29.27
CA ASN A 221 -7.03 15.45 -29.74
C ASN A 221 -8.19 16.28 -29.15
N ASN A 222 -7.92 17.20 -28.23
CA ASN A 222 -8.93 17.92 -27.46
C ASN A 222 -9.91 17.00 -26.71
N GLU A 223 -9.36 15.99 -26.04
CA GLU A 223 -10.13 14.98 -25.31
C GLU A 223 -9.57 14.80 -23.89
N TRP A 224 -10.18 15.48 -22.93
CA TRP A 224 -9.71 15.49 -21.55
C TRP A 224 -10.41 14.41 -20.73
N ILE A 225 -9.62 13.46 -20.24
CA ILE A 225 -10.05 12.54 -19.18
C ILE A 225 -9.49 12.98 -17.85
N TYR A 226 -8.25 13.48 -17.80
CA TYR A 226 -7.68 13.90 -16.53
C TYR A 226 -8.44 15.08 -15.95
N SER A 227 -8.86 14.93 -14.69
CA SER A 227 -9.70 15.89 -14.00
C SER A 227 -9.26 16.04 -12.54
N MET A 228 -9.43 17.25 -12.02
CA MET A 228 -9.29 17.55 -10.59
C MET A 228 -10.57 17.22 -9.80
N SER A 229 -11.60 16.64 -10.45
CA SER A 229 -12.89 16.33 -9.84
C SER A 229 -12.76 15.49 -8.56
N ASN A 230 -11.76 14.61 -8.47
CA ASN A 230 -11.52 13.78 -7.27
C ASN A 230 -11.11 14.62 -6.03
N PHE A 231 -10.61 15.83 -6.25
CA PHE A 231 -10.20 16.79 -5.22
C PHE A 231 -11.23 17.87 -4.93
N THR A 232 -12.27 17.99 -5.76
CA THR A 232 -13.38 18.87 -5.43
C THR A 232 -13.96 18.41 -4.11
N ALA A 233 -14.12 19.35 -3.19
CA ALA A 233 -14.76 19.09 -1.91
C ALA A 233 -16.21 18.70 -2.18
N ILE A 234 -16.47 17.41 -2.40
CA ILE A 234 -17.81 16.86 -2.24
C ILE A 234 -18.22 17.30 -0.85
N LYS A 235 -19.29 18.10 -0.73
CA LYS A 235 -19.99 18.33 0.54
C LYS A 235 -20.41 16.95 1.03
N ARG A 236 -19.49 16.21 1.65
CA ARG A 236 -19.80 15.00 2.38
C ARG A 236 -20.77 15.47 3.42
N ASP A 237 -21.99 14.94 3.35
CA ASP A 237 -23.00 15.21 4.34
C ASP A 237 -22.37 14.85 5.69
N THR A 238 -22.03 15.87 6.47
CA THR A 238 -21.24 15.73 7.70
C THR A 238 -21.97 14.91 8.74
N LYS A 239 -23.25 14.64 8.51
CA LYS A 239 -24.12 13.77 9.27
C LYS A 239 -23.75 12.28 9.18
N ASN A 240 -23.01 11.84 8.15
CA ASN A 240 -22.64 10.43 8.02
C ASN A 240 -21.21 10.22 7.46
N PRO A 241 -20.15 10.56 8.22
CA PRO A 241 -18.77 10.52 7.74
C PRO A 241 -18.23 9.12 7.40
N PHE A 242 -18.91 8.06 7.86
CA PHE A 242 -18.48 6.68 7.67
C PHE A 242 -19.35 5.87 6.71
N GLY A 243 -20.55 6.34 6.32
CA GLY A 243 -21.43 5.69 5.33
C GLY A 243 -21.80 4.22 5.60
N PHE A 244 -21.34 3.63 6.70
CA PHE A 244 -21.38 2.18 6.92
C PHE A 244 -22.68 1.70 7.59
N PHE A 245 -23.49 2.60 8.15
CA PHE A 245 -24.70 2.25 8.91
C PHE A 245 -25.88 3.23 8.74
N GLY A 246 -25.81 4.14 7.76
CA GLY A 246 -26.98 4.95 7.42
C GLY A 246 -27.82 4.18 6.43
N ASN A 247 -28.89 3.54 6.88
CA ASN A 247 -30.00 3.26 5.98
C ASN A 247 -30.40 4.63 5.41
N GLU A 248 -30.18 4.84 4.12
CA GLU A 248 -30.91 5.84 3.34
C GLU A 248 -32.38 5.38 3.32
N THR A 249 -33.05 5.39 4.47
CA THR A 249 -34.48 5.66 4.44
C THR A 249 -34.52 7.08 3.95
N GLU A 250 -34.77 7.22 2.64
CA GLU A 250 -35.37 8.40 2.05
C GLU A 250 -36.25 9.02 3.13
N ILE A 251 -35.79 10.14 3.68
CA ILE A 251 -36.69 11.03 4.37
C ILE A 251 -37.55 11.52 3.22
N GLU A 252 -38.61 10.77 2.91
CA GLU A 252 -39.80 11.29 2.25
C GLU A 252 -40.12 12.54 3.05
N ALA A 253 -39.74 13.69 2.50
CA ALA A 253 -40.15 14.96 3.04
C ALA A 253 -41.67 14.84 3.20
N PRO A 254 -42.23 15.07 4.40
CA PRO A 254 -43.67 15.04 4.55
C PRO A 254 -44.21 16.03 3.53
N ILE A 255 -45.00 15.52 2.60
CA ILE A 255 -45.83 16.32 1.71
C ILE A 255 -46.83 17.00 2.67
N GLU A 256 -46.49 18.19 3.14
CA GLU A 256 -47.44 19.12 3.73
C GLU A 256 -48.33 19.65 2.60
N ASP A 257 -49.27 18.81 2.18
CA ASP A 257 -50.50 19.23 1.52
C ASP A 257 -51.39 19.92 2.57
N ASP A 258 -51.08 21.17 2.95
CA ASP A 258 -52.11 22.13 3.42
C ASP A 258 -51.53 23.52 3.77
N ILE A 259 -51.25 24.38 2.77
CA ILE A 259 -51.44 25.84 2.93
C ILE A 259 -51.96 26.41 1.62
N THR A 260 -53.28 26.36 1.45
CA THR A 260 -54.01 27.27 0.58
C THR A 260 -54.07 28.67 1.18
N SER A 261 -53.76 29.67 0.34
CA SER A 261 -54.24 31.07 0.36
C SER A 261 -53.53 32.10 1.26
N PHE A 262 -53.43 33.32 0.69
CA PHE A 262 -52.91 34.60 1.23
C PHE A 262 -51.36 34.68 1.27
N VAL A 263 -50.67 35.52 0.50
CA VAL A 263 -50.89 36.94 0.17
C VAL A 263 -50.26 37.28 -1.18
N SER A 264 -51.00 38.07 -1.96
CA SER A 264 -50.54 38.83 -3.11
C SER A 264 -49.70 40.03 -2.65
N GLU A 265 -48.40 40.04 -2.93
CA GLU A 265 -47.67 41.25 -3.29
C GLU A 265 -46.37 40.88 -4.01
N THR A 266 -46.39 41.12 -5.32
CA THR A 266 -45.31 40.85 -6.26
C THR A 266 -44.31 42.00 -6.21
N GLU A 267 -43.50 42.08 -5.15
CA GLU A 267 -42.22 42.76 -5.26
C GLU A 267 -41.20 41.79 -5.86
N THR A 268 -40.97 41.93 -7.17
CA THR A 268 -39.79 41.39 -7.85
C THR A 268 -38.53 42.01 -7.26
N ILE A 269 -38.11 41.48 -6.12
CA ILE A 269 -36.78 41.70 -5.58
C ILE A 269 -35.84 40.92 -6.50
N ASN A 270 -35.30 41.62 -7.50
CA ASN A 270 -34.13 41.25 -8.29
C ASN A 270 -32.88 41.26 -7.38
N THR A 271 -32.91 40.55 -6.26
CA THR A 271 -31.69 40.20 -5.56
C THR A 271 -31.09 39.03 -6.32
N THR A 272 -30.33 39.36 -7.36
CA THR A 272 -29.06 38.68 -7.64
C THR A 272 -28.23 38.76 -6.35
N ILE A 273 -28.56 37.94 -5.37
CA ILE A 273 -27.57 37.46 -4.42
C ILE A 273 -26.72 36.58 -5.32
N PRO A 274 -25.51 37.03 -5.74
CA PRO A 274 -24.63 36.15 -6.47
C PRO A 274 -24.50 34.91 -5.60
N ASN A 275 -24.73 33.76 -6.21
CA ASN A 275 -24.85 32.45 -5.58
C ASN A 275 -23.49 32.10 -4.95
N LEU A 276 -23.14 32.76 -3.84
CA LEU A 276 -21.88 32.64 -3.10
C LEU A 276 -21.71 31.19 -2.60
N LEU A 277 -22.82 30.47 -2.45
CA LEU A 277 -22.87 29.04 -2.15
C LEU A 277 -22.53 28.13 -3.34
N GLU A 278 -22.66 28.62 -4.58
CA GLU A 278 -22.31 27.89 -5.80
C GLU A 278 -20.81 28.04 -6.13
N GLN A 279 -20.21 29.16 -5.71
CA GLN A 279 -18.76 29.41 -5.84
C GLN A 279 -17.89 28.66 -4.82
N GLU A 280 -18.49 28.05 -3.78
CA GLU A 280 -17.78 27.17 -2.83
C GLU A 280 -17.45 25.78 -3.41
N GLY A 281 -18.03 25.40 -4.55
CA GLY A 281 -17.88 24.07 -5.17
C GLY A 281 -16.53 23.78 -5.83
N THR A 282 -15.64 24.76 -5.97
CA THR A 282 -14.36 24.61 -6.70
C THR A 282 -13.12 24.49 -5.79
N GLN A 283 -13.31 24.32 -4.49
CA GLN A 283 -12.19 24.30 -3.54
C GLN A 283 -11.47 22.95 -3.54
N VAL A 284 -10.13 23.02 -3.60
CA VAL A 284 -9.24 21.85 -3.52
C VAL A 284 -8.97 21.52 -2.06
N ASP A 285 -9.32 20.30 -1.64
CA ASP A 285 -8.96 19.78 -0.32
C ASP A 285 -7.51 19.27 -0.31
N TYR A 286 -6.55 20.15 0.03
CA TYR A 286 -5.13 19.81 0.10
C TYR A 286 -4.83 18.69 1.10
N LEU A 287 -5.58 18.59 2.20
CA LEU A 287 -5.38 17.54 3.20
C LEU A 287 -5.73 16.19 2.58
N LYS A 288 -6.91 16.08 1.98
CA LYS A 288 -7.34 14.88 1.26
C LYS A 288 -6.39 14.54 0.11
N MET A 289 -5.93 15.55 -0.64
CA MET A 289 -4.97 15.37 -1.73
C MET A 289 -3.66 14.76 -1.24
N ILE A 290 -3.01 15.38 -0.26
CA ILE A 290 -1.72 14.90 0.29
C ILE A 290 -1.90 13.52 0.94
N GLN A 291 -3.02 13.31 1.64
CA GLN A 291 -3.34 12.02 2.25
C GLN A 291 -3.48 10.93 1.18
N LEU A 292 -4.25 11.14 0.11
CA LEU A 292 -4.45 10.12 -0.93
C LEU A 292 -3.21 9.89 -1.81
N MET A 293 -2.41 10.94 -2.06
CA MET A 293 -1.22 10.86 -2.91
C MET A 293 -0.01 10.25 -2.19
N ILE A 294 0.17 10.55 -0.89
CA ILE A 294 1.40 10.22 -0.16
C ILE A 294 1.12 9.41 1.09
N GLY A 295 0.23 9.90 1.96
CA GLY A 295 -0.03 9.27 3.27
C GLY A 295 -0.57 7.85 3.15
N SER A 296 -1.64 7.68 2.38
CA SER A 296 -2.34 6.40 2.20
C SER A 296 -1.41 5.35 1.60
N PRO A 297 -0.67 5.60 0.50
CA PRO A 297 0.31 4.65 -0.02
C PRO A 297 1.36 4.20 1.00
N ILE A 298 1.89 5.11 1.83
CA ILE A 298 2.90 4.75 2.84
C ILE A 298 2.30 3.82 3.90
N VAL A 299 1.13 4.18 4.42
CA VAL A 299 0.43 3.39 5.45
C VAL A 299 0.00 2.04 4.88
N GLU A 300 -0.55 2.01 3.67
CA GLU A 300 -0.95 0.80 2.95
C GLU A 300 0.24 -0.13 2.74
N GLU A 301 1.41 0.35 2.28
CA GLU A 301 2.57 -0.51 2.09
C GLU A 301 3.10 -1.09 3.42
N ILE A 302 3.01 -0.35 4.52
CA ILE A 302 3.40 -0.87 5.83
C ILE A 302 2.44 -1.96 6.30
N ILE A 303 1.14 -1.71 6.21
CA ILE A 303 0.12 -2.68 6.58
C ILE A 303 0.20 -3.92 5.70
N LEU A 304 0.21 -3.74 4.38
CA LEU A 304 0.14 -4.85 3.44
C LEU A 304 1.47 -5.61 3.39
N ARG A 305 2.61 -4.94 3.23
CA ARG A 305 3.90 -5.62 3.01
C ARG A 305 4.61 -5.98 4.30
N VAL A 306 4.60 -5.08 5.28
CA VAL A 306 5.34 -5.31 6.52
C VAL A 306 4.53 -6.17 7.47
N VAL A 307 3.24 -5.88 7.67
CA VAL A 307 2.42 -6.64 8.62
C VAL A 307 1.79 -7.88 7.98
N LEU A 308 0.90 -7.70 7.01
CA LEU A 308 0.06 -8.79 6.50
C LEU A 308 0.85 -9.84 5.73
N VAL A 309 1.76 -9.46 4.84
CA VAL A 309 2.63 -10.44 4.14
C VAL A 309 3.46 -11.25 5.15
N HIS A 310 4.04 -10.64 6.19
CA HIS A 310 4.78 -11.39 7.20
C HIS A 310 3.87 -12.30 8.03
N MET A 311 2.68 -11.82 8.39
CA MET A 311 1.69 -12.58 9.15
C MET A 311 1.25 -13.84 8.38
N PHE A 312 0.82 -13.70 7.13
CA PHE A 312 0.47 -14.83 6.28
C PHE A 312 1.67 -15.73 5.98
N PHE A 313 2.87 -15.17 5.82
CA PHE A 313 4.07 -15.95 5.57
C PHE A 313 4.41 -16.85 6.77
N ARG A 314 4.36 -16.31 8.00
CA ARG A 314 4.60 -17.07 9.24
C ARG A 314 3.65 -18.27 9.38
N ARG A 315 2.41 -18.13 8.90
CA ARG A 315 1.38 -19.17 8.99
C ARG A 315 1.48 -20.20 7.87
N THR A 316 1.77 -19.76 6.66
CA THR A 316 1.73 -20.62 5.46
C THR A 316 3.09 -21.21 5.09
N GLY A 317 4.19 -20.59 5.54
CA GLY A 317 5.56 -20.94 5.15
C GLY A 317 5.86 -20.73 3.66
N ARG A 318 4.95 -20.08 2.91
CA ARG A 318 5.03 -19.95 1.45
C ARG A 318 4.88 -18.49 1.03
N PRO A 319 5.92 -17.86 0.44
CA PRO A 319 5.89 -16.43 0.11
C PRO A 319 4.80 -16.09 -0.90
N VAL A 320 4.68 -16.90 -1.97
CA VAL A 320 3.67 -16.67 -3.02
C VAL A 320 2.25 -16.73 -2.47
N VAL A 321 1.94 -17.67 -1.58
CA VAL A 321 0.61 -17.78 -0.96
C VAL A 321 0.32 -16.53 -0.11
N SER A 322 1.30 -16.08 0.66
CA SER A 322 1.20 -14.84 1.44
C SER A 322 0.94 -13.61 0.57
N PHE A 323 1.63 -13.49 -0.57
CA PHE A 323 1.41 -12.40 -1.52
C PHE A 323 -0.01 -12.45 -2.08
N VAL A 324 -0.46 -13.62 -2.55
CA VAL A 324 -1.81 -13.77 -3.12
C VAL A 324 -2.88 -13.42 -2.08
N MET A 325 -2.78 -13.93 -0.86
CA MET A 325 -3.75 -13.66 0.21
C MET A 325 -3.84 -12.17 0.54
N THR A 326 -2.68 -11.53 0.76
CA THR A 326 -2.63 -10.10 1.09
C THR A 326 -3.23 -9.24 -0.02
N ASN A 327 -2.88 -9.51 -1.27
CA ASN A 327 -3.32 -8.69 -2.39
C ASN A 327 -4.75 -8.99 -2.83
N THR A 328 -5.27 -10.18 -2.53
CA THR A 328 -6.70 -10.46 -2.66
C THR A 328 -7.50 -9.60 -1.69
N LEU A 329 -7.07 -9.50 -0.43
CA LEU A 329 -7.73 -8.62 0.54
C LEU A 329 -7.68 -7.16 0.10
N PHE A 330 -6.52 -6.69 -0.36
CA PHE A 330 -6.36 -5.33 -0.89
C PHE A 330 -7.29 -5.05 -2.08
N ALA A 331 -7.37 -5.98 -3.03
CA ALA A 331 -8.26 -5.87 -4.18
C ALA A 331 -9.75 -5.84 -3.76
N VAL A 332 -10.15 -6.65 -2.79
CA VAL A 332 -11.52 -6.64 -2.26
C VAL A 332 -11.86 -5.32 -1.57
N LEU A 333 -10.90 -4.68 -0.87
CA LEU A 333 -11.14 -3.36 -0.27
C LEU A 333 -11.50 -2.30 -1.32
N HIS A 334 -10.98 -2.40 -2.54
CA HIS A 334 -11.36 -1.51 -3.64
C HIS A 334 -12.78 -1.73 -4.16
N MET A 335 -13.42 -2.87 -3.88
CA MET A 335 -14.83 -3.07 -4.26
C MET A 335 -15.77 -2.12 -3.53
N PHE A 336 -15.39 -1.65 -2.33
CA PHE A 336 -16.19 -0.67 -1.57
C PHE A 336 -16.24 0.70 -2.25
N SER A 337 -15.38 0.99 -3.23
CA SER A 337 -15.43 2.23 -4.03
C SER A 337 -16.78 2.43 -4.73
N VAL A 338 -17.47 1.35 -5.14
CA VAL A 338 -18.81 1.43 -5.75
C VAL A 338 -19.81 2.06 -4.79
N ASN A 339 -19.74 1.71 -3.50
CA ASN A 339 -20.63 2.27 -2.48
C ASN A 339 -20.34 3.77 -2.22
N TRP A 340 -19.23 4.29 -2.75
CA TRP A 340 -18.87 5.70 -2.69
C TRP A 340 -19.08 6.43 -4.03
N GLY A 341 -19.89 5.84 -4.93
CA GLY A 341 -20.28 6.47 -6.20
C GLY A 341 -19.25 6.32 -7.32
N ALA A 342 -18.24 5.47 -7.17
CA ALA A 342 -17.35 5.13 -8.28
C ALA A 342 -18.09 4.26 -9.31
N SER A 343 -17.76 4.42 -10.58
CA SER A 343 -18.33 3.59 -11.64
C SER A 343 -17.90 2.12 -11.49
N TYR A 344 -18.72 1.20 -12.02
CA TYR A 344 -18.37 -0.22 -12.02
C TYR A 344 -17.08 -0.50 -12.82
N VAL A 345 -16.92 0.16 -13.98
CA VAL A 345 -15.76 -0.02 -14.86
C VAL A 345 -14.48 0.42 -14.16
N TYR A 346 -14.51 1.59 -13.52
CA TYR A 346 -13.41 2.10 -12.72
C TYR A 346 -13.10 1.16 -11.56
N THR A 347 -14.12 0.66 -10.87
CA THR A 347 -13.91 -0.26 -9.75
C THR A 347 -13.31 -1.59 -10.19
N TYR A 348 -13.79 -2.19 -11.28
CA TYR A 348 -13.20 -3.43 -11.81
C TYR A 348 -11.74 -3.22 -12.20
N TYR A 349 -11.42 -2.08 -12.82
CA TYR A 349 -10.04 -1.71 -13.10
C TYR A 349 -9.22 -1.59 -11.81
N GLN A 350 -9.72 -0.91 -10.77
CA GLN A 350 -9.04 -0.80 -9.48
C GLN A 350 -8.81 -2.16 -8.80
N VAL A 351 -9.79 -3.06 -8.82
CA VAL A 351 -9.67 -4.40 -8.23
C VAL A 351 -8.58 -5.18 -8.96
N LEU A 352 -8.60 -5.18 -10.30
CA LEU A 352 -7.61 -5.90 -11.11
C LEU A 352 -6.21 -5.29 -10.97
N ALA A 353 -6.10 -3.96 -11.06
CA ALA A 353 -4.86 -3.23 -10.90
C ALA A 353 -4.30 -3.40 -9.48
N GLY A 354 -5.14 -3.25 -8.46
CA GLY A 354 -4.78 -3.43 -7.05
C GLY A 354 -4.23 -4.83 -6.77
N PHE A 355 -4.82 -5.87 -7.37
CA PHE A 355 -4.29 -7.22 -7.28
C PHE A 355 -2.93 -7.37 -7.97
N VAL A 356 -2.82 -6.98 -9.25
CA VAL A 356 -1.59 -7.18 -10.05
C VAL A 356 -0.42 -6.33 -9.52
N LEU A 357 -0.66 -5.04 -9.26
CA LEU A 357 0.32 -4.13 -8.69
C LEU A 357 0.69 -4.53 -7.27
N GLY A 358 -0.30 -4.91 -6.46
CA GLY A 358 -0.05 -5.39 -5.10
C GLY A 358 0.83 -6.64 -5.08
N MET A 359 0.59 -7.58 -6.00
CA MET A 359 1.45 -8.75 -6.20
C MET A 359 2.88 -8.35 -6.58
N PHE A 360 3.01 -7.38 -7.50
CA PHE A 360 4.31 -6.85 -7.90
C PHE A 360 5.05 -6.20 -6.71
N TYR A 361 4.40 -5.31 -5.96
CA TYR A 361 4.99 -4.67 -4.78
C TYR A 361 5.36 -5.66 -3.67
N SER A 362 4.52 -6.68 -3.43
CA SER A 362 4.84 -7.74 -2.44
C SER A 362 6.08 -8.54 -2.84
N THR A 363 6.18 -8.89 -4.12
CA THR A 363 7.33 -9.61 -4.65
C THR A 363 8.58 -8.74 -4.61
N ARG A 364 8.49 -7.46 -5.00
CA ARG A 364 9.58 -6.48 -4.91
C ARG A 364 10.08 -6.31 -3.49
N TYR A 365 9.17 -6.11 -2.54
CA TYR A 365 9.48 -5.99 -1.13
C TYR A 365 10.24 -7.22 -0.61
N TYR A 366 9.75 -8.42 -0.92
CA TYR A 366 10.43 -9.66 -0.52
C TYR A 366 11.84 -9.78 -1.12
N LEU A 367 12.05 -9.32 -2.35
CA LEU A 367 13.35 -9.38 -3.02
C LEU A 367 14.36 -8.33 -2.55
N THR A 368 13.91 -7.14 -2.13
CA THR A 368 14.82 -6.02 -1.78
C THR A 368 14.89 -5.72 -0.30
N GLU A 369 13.87 -6.15 0.45
CA GLU A 369 13.60 -5.75 1.83
C GLU A 369 13.58 -4.21 1.98
N ASN A 370 13.25 -3.49 0.90
CA ASN A 370 13.25 -2.03 0.83
C ASN A 370 11.81 -1.50 0.80
N LEU A 371 11.30 -1.11 1.96
CA LEU A 371 9.97 -0.53 2.09
C LEU A 371 9.84 0.81 1.37
N ALA A 372 10.88 1.65 1.41
CA ALA A 372 10.85 2.96 0.76
C ALA A 372 10.72 2.85 -0.76
N GLU A 373 11.34 1.82 -1.36
CA GLU A 373 11.17 1.52 -2.79
C GLU A 373 9.71 1.23 -3.14
N ASN A 374 9.02 0.40 -2.34
CA ASN A 374 7.62 0.08 -2.59
C ASN A 374 6.69 1.26 -2.35
N ALA A 375 6.93 2.03 -1.27
CA ALA A 375 6.19 3.25 -1.01
C ALA A 375 6.32 4.26 -2.17
N LEU A 376 7.52 4.46 -2.73
CA LEU A 376 7.73 5.32 -3.88
C LEU A 376 7.02 4.82 -5.15
N LEU A 377 7.06 3.51 -5.41
CA LEU A 377 6.33 2.91 -6.53
C LEU A 377 4.82 3.11 -6.40
N HIS A 378 4.29 2.91 -5.19
CA HIS A 378 2.87 3.08 -4.90
C HIS A 378 2.46 4.56 -4.98
N ILE A 379 3.26 5.48 -4.43
CA ILE A 379 3.04 6.94 -4.58
C ILE A 379 3.02 7.32 -6.06
N ALA A 380 3.99 6.88 -6.87
CA ALA A 380 4.03 7.20 -8.30
C ALA A 380 2.76 6.71 -9.02
N ASN A 381 2.30 5.49 -8.71
CA ASN A 381 1.06 4.96 -9.24
C ASN A 381 -0.16 5.80 -8.81
N ASN A 382 -0.30 6.09 -7.51
CA ASN A 382 -1.43 6.87 -7.00
C ASN A 382 -1.46 8.30 -7.55
N VAL A 383 -0.31 8.95 -7.69
CA VAL A 383 -0.21 10.27 -8.33
C VAL A 383 -0.71 10.21 -9.77
N SER A 384 -0.42 9.15 -10.53
CA SER A 384 -0.96 9.01 -11.89
C SER A 384 -2.46 8.69 -11.91
N ALA A 385 -2.93 7.90 -10.95
CA ALA A 385 -4.32 7.42 -10.91
C ALA A 385 -5.31 8.45 -10.39
N ILE A 386 -4.88 9.36 -9.50
CA ILE A 386 -5.78 10.29 -8.82
C ILE A 386 -6.38 11.35 -9.74
N PHE A 387 -5.78 11.58 -10.90
CA PHE A 387 -6.33 12.48 -11.91
C PHE A 387 -7.38 11.80 -12.80
N LEU A 388 -7.56 10.48 -12.72
CA LEU A 388 -8.61 9.79 -13.47
C LEU A 388 -9.95 9.91 -12.73
N PRO A 389 -11.03 10.41 -13.36
CA PRO A 389 -12.33 10.54 -12.75
C PRO A 389 -12.84 9.19 -12.24
N VAL A 390 -13.33 9.14 -11.00
CA VAL A 390 -13.96 7.92 -10.46
C VAL A 390 -15.27 7.55 -11.19
N THR A 391 -15.85 8.49 -11.91
CA THR A 391 -17.10 8.35 -12.69
C THR A 391 -16.88 7.80 -14.10
N LEU A 392 -15.62 7.49 -14.48
CA LEU A 392 -15.26 7.05 -15.83
C LEU A 392 -16.05 5.80 -16.26
N THR A 393 -16.73 5.87 -17.39
CA THR A 393 -17.49 4.77 -17.96
C THR A 393 -16.69 3.98 -19.01
N PHE A 394 -17.25 2.89 -19.52
CA PHE A 394 -16.58 2.11 -20.57
C PHE A 394 -16.45 2.90 -21.87
N ASP A 395 -17.44 3.72 -22.20
CA ASP A 395 -17.48 4.51 -23.43
C ASP A 395 -16.44 5.64 -23.41
N ASP A 396 -16.04 6.11 -22.23
CA ASP A 396 -14.95 7.07 -22.08
C ASP A 396 -13.57 6.43 -22.37
N ILE A 397 -13.43 5.13 -22.09
CA ILE A 397 -12.18 4.37 -22.27
C ILE A 397 -12.10 3.77 -23.68
N TYR A 398 -13.16 3.14 -24.15
CA TYR A 398 -13.19 2.41 -25.41
C TYR A 398 -13.58 3.32 -26.58
N PRO A 399 -12.88 3.26 -27.72
CA PRO A 399 -11.70 2.44 -28.01
C PRO A 399 -10.37 3.12 -27.63
N LYS A 400 -10.41 4.39 -27.26
CA LYS A 400 -9.27 5.33 -27.30
C LYS A 400 -8.14 4.99 -26.33
N TYR A 401 -8.47 4.57 -25.11
CA TYR A 401 -7.53 4.37 -24.01
C TYR A 401 -7.31 2.90 -23.66
N VAL A 402 -7.94 1.97 -24.39
CA VAL A 402 -7.76 0.54 -24.17
C VAL A 402 -6.32 0.11 -24.43
N ILE A 403 -5.70 0.60 -25.51
CA ILE A 403 -4.31 0.23 -25.85
C ILE A 403 -3.33 0.64 -24.73
N PRO A 404 -3.27 1.89 -24.26
CA PRO A 404 -2.34 2.26 -23.18
C PRO A 404 -2.64 1.54 -21.86
N VAL A 405 -3.91 1.28 -21.54
CA VAL A 405 -4.29 0.45 -20.38
C VAL A 405 -3.72 -0.97 -20.51
N VAL A 406 -3.95 -1.64 -21.64
CA VAL A 406 -3.47 -3.01 -21.89
C VAL A 406 -1.94 -3.07 -21.87
N LEU A 407 -1.26 -2.11 -22.49
CA LEU A 407 0.20 -2.04 -22.49
C LEU A 407 0.76 -1.84 -21.08
N SER A 408 0.14 -0.98 -20.28
CA SER A 408 0.55 -0.76 -18.88
C SER A 408 0.39 -2.04 -18.05
N PHE A 409 -0.75 -2.74 -18.18
CA PHE A 409 -0.96 -4.02 -17.53
C PHE A 409 0.03 -5.09 -17.98
N ALA A 410 0.27 -5.22 -19.29
CA ALA A 410 1.21 -6.17 -19.84
C ALA A 410 2.63 -5.93 -19.28
N PHE A 411 3.06 -4.66 -19.20
CA PHE A 411 4.33 -4.29 -18.60
C PHE A 411 4.44 -4.76 -17.14
N TYR A 412 3.43 -4.49 -16.30
CA TYR A 412 3.44 -4.94 -14.91
C TYR A 412 3.38 -6.46 -14.77
N ILE A 413 2.60 -7.16 -15.60
CA ILE A 413 2.53 -8.63 -15.60
C ILE A 413 3.89 -9.23 -15.95
N VAL A 414 4.58 -8.72 -16.97
CA VAL A 414 5.93 -9.19 -17.34
C VAL A 414 6.90 -8.97 -16.18
N MET A 415 6.92 -7.77 -15.58
CA MET A 415 7.79 -7.47 -14.43
C MET A 415 7.49 -8.36 -13.23
N LEU A 416 6.21 -8.61 -12.96
CA LEU A 416 5.76 -9.53 -11.91
C LEU A 416 6.22 -10.97 -12.16
N ILE A 417 6.06 -11.49 -13.38
CA ILE A 417 6.50 -12.85 -13.72
C ILE A 417 8.02 -13.01 -13.52
N LEU A 418 8.80 -12.02 -13.97
CA LEU A 418 10.26 -12.03 -13.81
C LEU A 418 10.67 -12.07 -12.33
N ASP A 419 10.00 -11.30 -11.47
CA ASP A 419 10.31 -11.26 -10.04
C ASP A 419 9.74 -12.47 -9.29
N LEU A 420 8.56 -12.99 -9.66
CA LEU A 420 8.02 -14.23 -9.09
C LEU A 420 8.90 -15.43 -9.41
N ASN A 421 9.40 -15.54 -10.64
CA ASN A 421 10.36 -16.58 -11.01
C ASN A 421 11.62 -16.50 -10.13
N LYS A 422 12.09 -15.29 -9.81
CA LYS A 422 13.21 -15.11 -8.90
C LYS A 422 12.87 -15.57 -7.48
N VAL A 423 11.68 -15.22 -6.96
CA VAL A 423 11.23 -15.64 -5.62
C VAL A 423 11.05 -17.16 -5.54
N MET A 424 10.47 -17.80 -6.56
CA MET A 424 10.26 -19.26 -6.58
C MET A 424 11.56 -20.06 -6.61
N ASN A 425 12.63 -19.49 -7.17
CA ASN A 425 13.95 -20.10 -7.23
C ASN A 425 14.82 -19.78 -6.00
N MET A 426 14.39 -18.88 -5.11
CA MET A 426 15.12 -18.61 -3.88
C MET A 426 14.88 -19.73 -2.87
N PRO A 427 15.90 -20.17 -2.12
CA PRO A 427 15.66 -20.97 -0.94
C PRO A 427 14.71 -20.18 -0.04
N THR A 428 13.64 -20.83 0.43
CA THR A 428 12.72 -20.21 1.38
C THR A 428 13.54 -19.79 2.59
N LYS A 429 13.82 -18.48 2.73
CA LYS A 429 14.42 -17.96 3.95
C LYS A 429 13.46 -18.35 5.06
N GLN A 430 13.87 -19.25 5.94
CA GLN A 430 13.11 -19.50 7.14
C GLN A 430 13.18 -18.18 7.89
N ILE A 431 12.08 -17.43 7.92
CA ILE A 431 12.00 -16.25 8.77
C ILE A 431 11.95 -16.83 10.18
N VAL A 432 13.14 -17.02 10.76
CA VAL A 432 13.29 -17.44 12.14
C VAL A 432 12.47 -16.43 12.94
N PRO A 433 11.44 -16.89 13.68
CA PRO A 433 10.64 -15.98 14.46
C PRO A 433 11.59 -15.24 15.39
N VAL A 434 11.73 -13.93 15.17
CA VAL A 434 12.45 -13.01 16.06
C VAL A 434 11.59 -12.87 17.31
N ILE A 435 11.48 -13.94 18.08
CA ILE A 435 11.04 -13.89 19.46
C ILE A 435 12.34 -13.75 20.23
N VAL A 436 12.71 -12.48 20.43
CA VAL A 436 13.70 -12.10 21.43
C VAL A 436 13.18 -12.60 22.76
N GLU A 437 13.90 -13.52 23.36
CA GLU A 437 14.57 -13.26 24.62
C GLU A 437 15.83 -14.13 24.66
N GLU A 438 16.92 -13.59 24.08
CA GLU A 438 18.21 -13.72 24.76
C GLU A 438 18.04 -13.01 26.11
N ASN A 439 17.46 -13.72 27.08
CA ASN A 439 17.93 -13.60 28.43
C ASN A 439 19.37 -14.12 28.37
N LYS A 440 20.28 -13.24 27.92
CA LYS A 440 21.70 -13.36 28.14
C LYS A 440 21.84 -13.27 29.65
N SER A 441 21.59 -14.41 30.30
CA SER A 441 21.93 -14.61 31.68
C SER A 441 23.39 -14.25 31.74
N THR A 442 23.68 -13.12 32.34
CA THR A 442 25.00 -12.75 32.82
C THR A 442 25.36 -13.84 33.82
N SER A 443 25.79 -15.00 33.34
CA SER A 443 26.47 -15.99 34.14
C SER A 443 27.82 -15.37 34.43
N THR A 444 27.85 -14.60 35.50
CA THR A 444 29.08 -14.17 36.15
C THR A 444 29.97 -15.40 36.24
N PRO A 445 31.17 -15.41 35.64
CA PRO A 445 32.05 -16.55 35.77
C PRO A 445 32.31 -16.79 37.26
N PRO A 446 32.25 -18.04 37.75
CA PRO A 446 32.53 -18.31 39.14
C PRO A 446 33.98 -17.89 39.41
N THR A 447 34.13 -16.84 40.23
CA THR A 447 35.40 -16.39 40.77
C THR A 447 36.05 -17.58 41.46
N THR A 448 37.04 -18.19 40.80
CA THR A 448 37.79 -19.29 41.36
C THR A 448 38.75 -18.69 42.37
N SER A 449 38.33 -18.66 43.64
CA SER A 449 39.21 -18.33 44.76
C SER A 449 40.24 -19.44 44.91
N THR A 450 41.44 -19.23 44.37
CA THR A 450 42.63 -20.02 44.69
C THR A 450 42.98 -19.81 46.16
N ASN A 451 42.44 -20.68 47.02
CA ASN A 451 43.03 -20.98 48.33
C ASN A 451 44.33 -21.76 48.09
N ASN A 452 45.46 -21.05 48.11
CA ASN A 452 46.77 -21.66 48.33
C ASN A 452 47.14 -21.49 49.81
N GLU A 453 46.55 -22.36 50.65
CA GLU A 453 47.17 -22.81 51.89
C GLU A 453 47.58 -24.27 51.68
N ASP A 454 48.88 -24.57 51.56
CA ASP A 454 49.56 -25.27 52.65
C ASP A 454 51.07 -25.46 52.37
N LYS A 455 51.85 -25.00 53.37
CA LYS A 455 52.91 -25.74 54.07
C LYS A 455 53.93 -26.59 53.28
N LYS A 456 55.20 -26.28 53.62
CA LYS A 456 56.20 -27.11 54.36
C LYS A 456 57.51 -27.41 53.62
N LYS A 457 58.60 -27.09 54.35
CA LYS A 457 59.94 -27.74 54.39
C LYS A 457 60.77 -27.53 53.12
N LYS A 458 61.97 -26.98 53.18
CA LYS A 458 63.08 -27.30 54.08
C LYS A 458 64.09 -26.15 54.09
#